data_AF-A0A960JC45-F1
#
_entry.id   AF-A0A960JC45-F1
#
_cell.length_a   1.000
_cell.length_b   1.000
_cell.length_c   1.000
_cell.angle_alpha   90.00
_cell.angle_beta   90.00
_cell.angle_gamma   90.00
#
_symmetry.space_group_name_H-M   'P 1'
#
loop_
_entity.id
_entity.type
_entity.pdbx_description
1 polymer ?
#
loop_
_entity_poly.entity_id
_entity_poly.type
_entity_poly.pdbx_seq_one_letter_code
_entity_poly.pdbx_strand_id
1 'polypeptide(L)'
;MQSPAMNRRAMLRSLLGAGSLFGLDALFTAERTDAAAIGPNDKIKVTKLETFVLKNSWVFVKISTDAGITGWGEMLKDDAKACAAGAMEVGDYLIGQDPLPVVKHWQAIHRGAFYRGGPIKTAISSGIDQALWDIKGKAFGVPVYKLLGGPVRDRVRVYGTVSDVTGVNAMKVGPRAGDRQPTKYIESKKSVEAVAEGFRALREQYGDGVD
;
A
#
# COMPACT_ATOMS: atom_id res chain seq x y z
N MET A 1 46.49 -34.71 -30.25
CA MET A 1 46.44 -33.24 -30.31
C MET A 1 45.13 -32.78 -29.65
N GLN A 2 45.17 -32.35 -28.39
CA GLN A 2 44.00 -31.78 -27.70
C GLN A 2 44.04 -30.25 -27.86
N SER A 3 42.94 -29.66 -28.32
CA SER A 3 42.76 -28.21 -28.41
C SER A 3 42.73 -27.58 -27.01
N PRO A 4 43.39 -26.42 -26.78
CA PRO A 4 43.31 -25.75 -25.50
C PRO A 4 41.93 -25.10 -25.35
N ALA A 5 41.18 -25.51 -24.32
CA ALA A 5 39.90 -24.91 -24.00
C ALA A 5 40.11 -23.44 -23.56
N MET A 6 39.61 -22.50 -24.36
CA MET A 6 39.66 -21.07 -24.02
C MET A 6 38.94 -20.81 -22.69
N ASN A 7 39.67 -20.21 -21.75
CA ASN A 7 39.19 -19.91 -20.42
C ASN A 7 38.26 -18.68 -20.46
N ARG A 8 36.96 -18.88 -20.23
CA ARG A 8 35.92 -17.83 -20.24
C ARG A 8 36.26 -16.62 -19.34
N ARG A 9 37.03 -16.84 -18.27
CA ARG A 9 37.49 -15.76 -17.37
C ARG A 9 38.54 -14.83 -17.99
N ALA A 10 39.34 -15.31 -18.95
CA ALA A 10 40.32 -14.49 -19.65
C ALA A 10 39.64 -13.55 -20.67
N MET A 11 38.60 -14.04 -21.35
CA MET A 11 37.82 -13.28 -22.33
C MET A 11 37.04 -12.10 -21.69
N LEU A 12 36.51 -12.28 -20.48
CA LEU A 12 35.85 -11.21 -19.73
C LEU A 12 36.82 -10.12 -19.26
N ARG A 13 38.09 -10.48 -18.97
CA ARG A 13 39.11 -9.49 -18.58
C ARG A 13 39.65 -8.68 -19.76
N SER A 14 39.71 -9.25 -20.97
CA SER A 14 40.15 -8.51 -22.16
C SER A 14 39.10 -7.51 -22.68
N LEU A 15 37.81 -7.72 -22.37
CA LEU A 15 36.72 -6.81 -22.75
C LEU A 15 36.59 -5.58 -21.85
N LEU A 16 37.22 -5.59 -20.67
CA LEU A 16 37.19 -4.49 -19.69
C LEU A 16 38.45 -3.62 -19.74
N GLY A 17 38.99 -3.40 -20.95
CA GLY A 17 40.00 -2.36 -21.16
C GLY A 17 39.44 -0.99 -20.79
N ALA A 18 40.29 -0.12 -20.21
CA ALA A 18 39.97 1.12 -19.50
C ALA A 18 39.01 2.14 -20.18
N GLY A 19 38.58 1.92 -21.42
CA GLY A 19 37.53 2.70 -22.10
C GLY A 19 36.09 2.22 -21.85
N SER A 20 35.87 1.01 -21.33
CA SER A 20 34.50 0.44 -21.20
C SER A 20 33.73 0.91 -19.96
N LEU A 21 34.40 1.50 -18.97
CA LEU A 21 33.74 1.93 -17.73
C LEU A 21 32.90 3.20 -17.92
N PHE A 22 33.32 4.12 -18.81
CA PHE A 22 32.53 5.31 -19.13
C PHE A 22 31.27 5.01 -19.95
N GLY A 23 31.28 3.96 -20.78
CA GLY A 23 30.13 3.53 -21.55
C GLY A 23 29.09 2.76 -20.72
N LEU A 24 29.50 2.13 -19.62
CA LEU A 24 28.59 1.35 -18.77
C LEU A 24 27.63 2.27 -18.00
N ASP A 25 28.12 3.40 -17.48
CA ASP A 25 27.26 4.38 -16.80
C ASP A 25 26.20 4.94 -17.77
N ALA A 26 26.56 5.21 -19.02
CA ALA A 26 25.63 5.66 -20.06
C ALA A 26 24.61 4.58 -20.49
N LEU A 27 24.97 3.29 -20.37
CA LEU A 27 24.09 2.15 -20.66
C LEU A 27 23.04 1.89 -19.57
N PHE A 28 23.28 2.34 -18.32
CA PHE A 28 22.35 2.20 -17.20
C PHE A 28 21.59 3.48 -16.84
N THR A 29 21.88 4.60 -17.50
CA THR A 29 21.04 5.80 -17.42
C THR A 29 19.92 5.67 -18.44
N ALA A 30 18.84 4.96 -18.12
CA ALA A 30 17.63 5.05 -18.94
C ALA A 30 17.17 6.51 -18.99
N GLU A 31 16.95 7.04 -20.19
CA GLU A 31 16.49 8.42 -20.36
C GLU A 31 15.15 8.63 -19.65
N ARG A 32 15.00 9.79 -19.02
CA ARG A 32 13.79 10.15 -18.26
C ARG A 32 12.64 10.27 -19.26
N THR A 33 11.70 9.34 -19.21
CA THR A 33 10.47 9.42 -20.00
C THR A 33 9.56 10.51 -19.44
N ASP A 34 8.78 11.20 -20.29
CA ASP A 34 7.78 12.21 -19.86
C ASP A 34 6.74 11.69 -18.85
N ALA A 35 6.59 10.37 -18.75
CA ALA A 35 5.74 9.73 -17.76
C ALA A 35 6.34 9.74 -16.34
N ALA A 36 7.66 9.62 -16.21
CA ALA A 36 8.33 9.43 -14.93
C ALA A 36 8.79 10.77 -14.33
N ALA A 37 8.34 11.04 -13.12
CA ALA A 37 8.71 12.25 -12.40
C ALA A 37 10.18 12.25 -11.96
N ILE A 38 10.91 11.13 -12.03
CA ILE A 38 12.36 11.05 -11.79
C ILE A 38 13.03 10.07 -12.75
N GLY A 39 14.32 10.25 -13.00
CA GLY A 39 15.16 9.30 -13.72
C GLY A 39 15.54 8.07 -12.86
N PRO A 40 16.06 6.99 -13.47
CA PRO A 40 16.38 5.74 -12.77
C PRO A 40 17.42 5.86 -11.65
N ASN A 41 18.31 6.84 -11.76
CA ASN A 41 19.43 7.07 -10.84
C ASN A 41 19.26 8.34 -10.00
N ASP A 42 18.13 9.03 -10.14
CA ASP A 42 17.86 10.25 -9.39
C ASP A 42 17.70 9.91 -7.91
N LYS A 43 18.39 10.68 -7.07
CA LYS A 43 18.24 10.58 -5.62
C LYS A 43 17.14 11.52 -5.18
N ILE A 44 16.15 10.96 -4.51
CA ILE A 44 15.08 11.74 -3.88
C ILE A 44 15.09 11.55 -2.38
N LYS A 45 14.58 12.54 -1.66
CA LYS A 45 14.51 12.53 -0.20
C LYS A 45 13.18 13.04 0.29
N VAL A 46 12.69 12.46 1.38
CA VAL A 46 11.58 13.02 2.14
C VAL A 46 12.01 14.34 2.77
N THR A 47 11.23 15.38 2.55
CA THR A 47 11.45 16.73 3.10
C THR A 47 10.48 17.07 4.22
N LYS A 48 9.29 16.48 4.20
CA LYS A 48 8.24 16.80 5.17
C LYS A 48 7.26 15.65 5.35
N LEU A 49 6.78 15.46 6.57
CA LEU A 49 5.64 14.63 6.90
C LEU A 49 4.60 15.48 7.64
N GLU A 50 3.35 15.40 7.21
CA GLU A 50 2.22 16.16 7.76
C GLU A 50 1.05 15.22 8.02
N THR A 51 0.27 15.50 9.06
CA THR A 51 -0.93 14.72 9.39
C THR A 51 -2.18 15.60 9.43
N PHE A 52 -3.29 15.08 8.93
CA PHE A 52 -4.56 15.79 8.82
C PHE A 52 -5.64 14.99 9.53
N VAL A 53 -6.10 15.50 10.68
CA VAL A 53 -7.24 14.92 11.40
C VAL A 53 -8.49 15.71 11.04
N LEU A 54 -9.46 15.05 10.40
CA LEU A 54 -10.72 15.65 9.98
C LEU A 54 -11.77 15.63 11.10
N LYS A 55 -12.83 16.44 10.94
CA LYS A 55 -13.94 16.55 11.92
C LYS A 55 -14.68 15.23 12.17
N ASN A 56 -14.70 14.33 11.19
CA ASN A 56 -15.34 13.01 11.27
C ASN A 56 -14.36 11.92 11.78
N SER A 57 -13.25 12.32 12.40
CA SER A 57 -12.16 11.46 12.88
C SER A 57 -11.38 10.72 11.80
N TRP A 58 -11.53 11.04 10.52
CA TRP A 58 -10.61 10.50 9.52
C TRP A 58 -9.23 11.12 9.70
N VAL A 59 -8.19 10.33 9.47
CA VAL A 59 -6.81 10.80 9.59
C VAL A 59 -5.99 10.39 8.38
N PHE A 60 -5.29 11.37 7.81
CA PHE A 60 -4.41 11.19 6.68
C PHE A 60 -2.99 11.62 7.02
N VAL A 61 -2.02 11.00 6.35
CA VAL A 61 -0.63 11.43 6.33
C VAL A 61 -0.27 11.85 4.91
N LYS A 62 0.47 12.95 4.80
CA LYS A 62 1.08 13.42 3.55
C LYS A 62 2.59 13.45 3.73
N ILE A 63 3.30 12.84 2.79
CA ILE A 63 4.77 12.87 2.73
C ILE A 63 5.17 13.68 1.49
N SER A 64 6.05 14.66 1.67
CA SER A 64 6.59 15.49 0.59
C SER A 64 8.06 15.19 0.36
N THR A 65 8.51 15.33 -0.90
CA THR A 65 9.89 15.05 -1.31
C THR A 65 10.56 16.29 -1.91
N ASP A 66 11.89 16.26 -2.04
CA ASP A 66 12.69 17.29 -2.72
C ASP A 66 12.51 17.31 -4.24
N ALA A 67 11.97 16.23 -4.82
CA ALA A 67 11.59 16.15 -6.24
C ALA A 67 10.20 16.74 -6.54
N GLY A 68 9.53 17.36 -5.56
CA GLY A 68 8.18 17.91 -5.73
C GLY A 68 7.06 16.85 -5.78
N ILE A 69 7.39 15.57 -5.56
CA ILE A 69 6.41 14.48 -5.48
C ILE A 69 5.85 14.42 -4.06
N THR A 70 4.54 14.19 -3.95
CA THR A 70 3.87 13.99 -2.67
C THR A 70 3.06 12.69 -2.67
N GLY A 71 3.06 12.01 -1.52
CA GLY A 71 2.31 10.78 -1.28
C GLY A 71 1.27 10.95 -0.19
N TRP A 72 0.15 10.26 -0.34
CA TRP A 72 -0.94 10.26 0.63
C TRP A 72 -1.23 8.85 1.16
N GLY A 73 -1.60 8.76 2.43
CA GLY A 73 -2.09 7.53 3.04
C GLY A 73 -3.10 7.80 4.14
N GLU A 74 -3.98 6.82 4.35
CA GLU A 74 -5.03 6.85 5.38
C GLU A 74 -4.63 5.98 6.58
N MET A 75 -4.98 6.45 7.79
CA MET A 75 -4.78 5.72 9.05
C MET A 75 -6.12 5.47 9.77
N LEU A 76 -6.07 4.75 10.90
CA LEU A 76 -7.25 4.32 11.65
C LEU A 76 -8.06 5.50 12.18
N LYS A 77 -9.34 5.53 11.79
CA LYS A 77 -10.31 6.56 12.17
C LYS A 77 -10.59 6.65 13.67
N ASP A 78 -10.72 5.51 14.36
CA ASP A 78 -11.20 5.51 15.75
C ASP A 78 -10.18 6.11 16.74
N ASP A 79 -8.90 6.07 16.40
CA ASP A 79 -7.78 6.61 17.21
C ASP A 79 -7.00 7.71 16.45
N ALA A 80 -7.72 8.55 15.70
CA ALA A 80 -7.16 9.49 14.75
C ALA A 80 -6.03 10.38 15.29
N LYS A 81 -6.22 10.96 16.48
CA LYS A 81 -5.24 11.85 17.12
C LYS A 81 -3.97 11.11 17.54
N ALA A 82 -4.12 9.89 18.06
CA ALA A 82 -2.99 9.06 18.44
C ALA A 82 -2.21 8.60 17.20
N CYS A 83 -2.92 8.22 16.13
CA CYS A 83 -2.28 7.90 14.85
C CYS A 83 -1.55 9.10 14.26
N ALA A 84 -2.14 10.29 14.28
CA ALA A 84 -1.50 11.51 13.81
C ALA A 84 -0.20 11.82 14.58
N ALA A 85 -0.25 11.81 15.92
CA ALA A 85 0.93 12.05 16.74
C ALA A 85 2.03 10.98 16.49
N GLY A 86 1.66 9.71 16.48
CA GLY A 86 2.62 8.63 16.24
C GLY A 86 3.21 8.63 14.82
N ALA A 87 2.48 9.09 13.81
CA ALA A 87 3.02 9.26 12.47
C ALA A 87 4.07 10.39 12.42
N MET A 88 3.88 11.48 13.19
CA MET A 88 4.89 12.54 13.31
C MET A 88 6.18 12.02 13.95
N GLU A 89 6.11 11.15 14.96
CA GLU A 89 7.29 10.50 15.56
C GLU A 89 8.06 9.65 14.54
N VAL A 90 7.35 8.94 13.65
CA VAL A 90 8.01 8.20 12.56
C VAL A 90 8.62 9.15 11.52
N GLY A 91 8.11 10.37 11.41
CA GLY A 91 8.65 11.44 10.57
C GLY A 91 10.12 11.74 10.87
N ASP A 92 10.54 11.69 12.14
CA ASP A 92 11.92 11.92 12.55
C ASP A 92 12.91 10.93 11.90
N TYR A 93 12.46 9.69 11.66
CA TYR A 93 13.22 8.69 10.94
C TYR A 93 13.18 8.91 9.42
N LEU A 94 12.02 9.26 8.87
CA LEU A 94 11.80 9.33 7.42
C LEU A 94 12.41 10.57 6.77
N ILE A 95 12.43 11.71 7.44
CA ILE A 95 12.97 12.95 6.87
C ILE A 95 14.44 12.76 6.48
N GLY A 96 14.79 13.14 5.25
CA GLY A 96 16.11 12.94 4.66
C GLY A 96 16.37 11.55 4.07
N GLN A 97 15.47 10.58 4.26
CA GLN A 97 15.56 9.25 3.66
C GLN A 97 15.02 9.25 2.22
N ASP A 98 15.58 8.36 1.39
CA ASP A 98 14.99 7.99 0.11
C ASP A 98 13.69 7.21 0.35
N PRO A 99 12.52 7.65 -0.14
CA PRO A 99 11.22 6.97 0.05
C PRO A 99 10.99 5.72 -0.83
N LEU A 100 11.79 5.49 -1.88
CA LEU A 100 11.54 4.42 -2.86
C LEU A 100 11.73 2.98 -2.33
N PRO A 101 12.61 2.72 -1.33
CA PRO A 101 12.74 1.43 -0.66
C PRO A 101 11.59 1.14 0.31
N VAL A 102 10.33 1.19 -0.14
CA VAL A 102 9.12 1.12 0.72
C VAL A 102 9.16 -0.02 1.75
N VAL A 103 9.48 -1.25 1.33
CA VAL A 103 9.56 -2.41 2.23
C VAL A 103 10.67 -2.25 3.28
N LYS A 104 11.80 -1.60 2.97
CA LYS A 104 12.85 -1.29 3.95
C LYS A 104 12.30 -0.37 5.03
N HIS A 105 11.54 0.67 4.67
CA HIS A 105 10.93 1.57 5.65
C HIS A 105 9.89 0.87 6.49
N TRP A 106 9.03 0.04 5.87
CA TRP A 106 8.08 -0.76 6.62
C TRP A 106 8.77 -1.65 7.66
N GLN A 107 9.86 -2.33 7.29
CA GLN A 107 10.64 -3.14 8.22
C GLN A 107 11.29 -2.30 9.32
N ALA A 108 11.87 -1.14 8.98
CA ALA A 108 12.50 -0.26 9.95
C ALA A 108 11.48 0.27 10.98
N ILE A 109 10.30 0.69 10.52
CA ILE A 109 9.23 1.22 11.37
C ILE A 109 8.65 0.10 12.24
N HIS A 110 8.30 -1.04 11.64
CA HIS A 110 7.64 -2.13 12.34
C HIS A 110 8.59 -2.89 13.27
N ARG A 111 9.83 -3.17 12.83
CA ARG A 111 10.80 -3.96 13.59
C ARG A 111 11.73 -3.11 14.46
N GLY A 112 11.91 -1.83 14.15
CA GLY A 112 12.76 -0.91 14.94
C GLY A 112 12.16 -0.54 16.29
N ALA A 113 10.84 -0.60 16.42
CA ALA A 113 10.18 -0.41 17.71
C ALA A 113 10.35 -1.65 18.61
N PHE A 114 10.60 -1.42 19.92
CA PHE A 114 10.62 -2.51 20.90
C PHE A 114 9.23 -3.16 21.04
N TYR A 115 8.19 -2.33 21.19
CA TYR A 115 6.79 -2.75 21.18
C TYR A 115 6.22 -2.72 19.75
N ARG A 116 5.64 -3.85 19.32
CA ARG A 116 5.23 -4.09 17.92
C ARG A 116 3.75 -4.45 17.82
N GLY A 117 3.16 -4.13 16.68
CA GLY A 117 1.77 -4.47 16.36
C GLY A 117 0.74 -3.64 17.12
N GLY A 118 -0.46 -4.22 17.30
CA GLY A 118 -1.63 -3.51 17.81
C GLY A 118 -2.25 -2.58 16.76
N PRO A 119 -3.51 -2.15 16.98
CA PRO A 119 -4.27 -1.40 15.98
C PRO A 119 -3.62 -0.05 15.62
N ILE A 120 -3.15 0.71 16.62
CA ILE A 120 -2.61 2.05 16.42
C ILE A 120 -1.28 2.03 15.65
N LYS A 121 -0.27 1.27 16.10
CA LYS A 121 1.04 1.22 15.40
C LYS A 121 0.94 0.60 14.02
N THR A 122 0.07 -0.40 13.84
CA THR A 122 -0.19 -1.00 12.53
C THR A 122 -0.84 0.00 11.60
N ALA A 123 -1.80 0.81 12.08
CA ALA A 123 -2.43 1.87 11.31
C ALA A 123 -1.44 2.96 10.90
N ILE A 124 -0.58 3.42 11.82
CA ILE A 124 0.49 4.38 11.52
C ILE A 124 1.40 3.85 10.40
N SER A 125 1.88 2.61 10.56
CA SER A 125 2.74 1.96 9.56
C SER A 125 2.02 1.83 8.21
N SER A 126 0.72 1.52 8.22
CA SER A 126 -0.08 1.35 7.00
C SER A 126 -0.31 2.67 6.25
N GLY A 127 -0.57 3.77 6.96
CA GLY A 127 -0.73 5.08 6.32
C GLY A 127 0.57 5.56 5.69
N ILE A 128 1.70 5.33 6.36
CA ILE A 128 3.02 5.67 5.82
C ILE A 128 3.36 4.78 4.60
N ASP A 129 3.13 3.47 4.68
CA ASP A 129 3.37 2.54 3.57
C ASP A 129 2.56 2.94 2.32
N GLN A 130 1.27 3.26 2.48
CA GLN A 130 0.43 3.80 1.39
C GLN A 130 1.04 5.07 0.77
N ALA A 131 1.44 6.04 1.58
CA ALA A 131 2.03 7.30 1.10
C ALA A 131 3.35 7.07 0.33
N LEU A 132 4.20 6.15 0.81
CA LEU A 132 5.45 5.79 0.13
C LEU A 132 5.19 5.05 -1.20
N TRP A 133 4.19 4.17 -1.26
CA TRP A 133 3.78 3.54 -2.52
C TRP A 133 3.18 4.54 -3.51
N ASP A 134 2.38 5.50 -3.04
CA ASP A 134 1.85 6.60 -3.85
C ASP A 134 3.00 7.46 -4.43
N ILE A 135 4.00 7.82 -3.62
CA ILE A 135 5.23 8.47 -4.10
C ILE A 135 5.91 7.62 -5.17
N LYS A 136 6.08 6.31 -4.91
CA LYS A 136 6.77 5.41 -5.84
C LYS A 136 6.05 5.27 -7.18
N GLY A 137 4.72 5.18 -7.17
CA GLY A 137 3.91 5.19 -8.38
C GLY A 137 4.09 6.47 -9.19
N LYS A 138 3.98 7.63 -8.53
CA LYS A 138 4.18 8.96 -9.16
C LYS A 138 5.61 9.17 -9.66
N ALA A 139 6.61 8.72 -8.90
CA ALA A 139 8.01 8.77 -9.28
C ALA A 139 8.27 8.06 -10.62
N PHE A 140 7.65 6.90 -10.82
CA PHE A 140 7.81 6.10 -12.04
C PHE A 140 6.71 6.31 -13.09
N GLY A 141 5.75 7.22 -12.86
CA GLY A 141 4.68 7.48 -13.83
C GLY A 141 3.69 6.34 -14.03
N VAL A 142 3.58 5.43 -13.07
CA VAL A 142 2.73 4.23 -13.18
C VAL A 142 1.81 4.07 -11.98
N PRO A 143 0.59 3.52 -12.18
CA PRO A 143 -0.27 3.18 -11.06
C PRO A 143 0.35 2.08 -10.20
N VAL A 144 0.15 2.15 -8.88
CA VAL A 144 0.78 1.24 -7.89
C VAL A 144 0.57 -0.24 -8.23
N TYR A 145 -0.60 -0.64 -8.74
CA TYR A 145 -0.86 -2.05 -9.08
C TYR A 145 0.11 -2.60 -10.14
N LYS A 146 0.66 -1.77 -11.04
CA LYS A 146 1.69 -2.20 -12.01
C LYS A 146 3.01 -2.51 -11.31
N LEU A 147 3.35 -1.76 -10.26
CA LEU A 147 4.52 -2.03 -9.43
C LEU A 147 4.36 -3.30 -8.58
N LEU A 148 3.11 -3.72 -8.32
CA LEU A 148 2.76 -4.92 -7.57
C LEU A 148 2.60 -6.18 -8.44
N GLY A 149 3.00 -6.13 -9.71
CA GLY A 149 2.96 -7.27 -10.63
C GLY A 149 1.91 -7.18 -11.74
N GLY A 150 1.14 -6.10 -11.80
CA GLY A 150 0.15 -5.88 -12.85
C GLY A 150 -1.26 -6.36 -12.52
N PRO A 151 -2.24 -6.07 -13.40
CA PRO A 151 -3.63 -6.41 -13.16
C PRO A 151 -3.86 -7.91 -13.34
N VAL A 152 -4.63 -8.51 -12.43
CA VAL A 152 -5.14 -9.89 -12.54
C VAL A 152 -6.63 -9.95 -12.92
N ARG A 153 -7.25 -8.79 -13.09
CA ARG A 153 -8.66 -8.58 -13.45
C ARG A 153 -8.85 -7.15 -13.98
N ASP A 154 -9.86 -6.94 -14.81
CA ASP A 154 -10.18 -5.62 -15.37
C ASP A 154 -11.05 -4.76 -14.44
N ARG A 155 -11.80 -5.38 -13.53
CA ARG A 155 -12.69 -4.70 -12.58
C ARG A 155 -12.68 -5.41 -11.22
N VAL A 156 -12.86 -4.65 -10.14
CA VAL A 156 -12.97 -5.16 -8.77
C VAL A 156 -14.43 -5.08 -8.34
N ARG A 157 -15.04 -6.20 -7.94
CA ARG A 157 -16.40 -6.19 -7.36
C ARG A 157 -16.36 -5.53 -5.99
N VAL A 158 -17.33 -4.65 -5.72
CA VAL A 158 -17.50 -3.96 -4.44
C VAL A 158 -18.84 -4.31 -3.81
N TYR A 159 -18.94 -4.22 -2.49
CA TYR A 159 -20.21 -4.33 -1.77
C TYR A 159 -20.57 -2.97 -1.16
N GLY A 160 -21.86 -2.74 -0.93
CA GLY A 160 -22.35 -1.49 -0.35
C GLY A 160 -23.85 -1.54 -0.11
N THR A 161 -24.49 -0.38 -0.23
CA THR A 161 -25.94 -0.30 -0.27
C THR A 161 -26.41 -0.72 -1.66
N VAL A 162 -27.33 -1.69 -1.73
CA VAL A 162 -27.92 -2.13 -3.00
C VAL A 162 -28.58 -0.95 -3.69
N SER A 163 -28.24 -0.74 -4.96
CA SER A 163 -28.78 0.36 -5.73
C SER A 163 -28.61 0.11 -7.22
N ASP A 164 -29.72 0.18 -7.95
CA ASP A 164 -29.72 0.10 -9.41
C ASP A 164 -29.01 1.30 -10.06
N VAL A 165 -29.00 2.45 -9.37
CA VAL A 165 -28.34 3.67 -9.85
C VAL A 165 -26.82 3.53 -9.85
N THR A 166 -26.27 2.94 -8.78
CA THR A 166 -24.82 2.70 -8.67
C THR A 166 -24.39 1.35 -9.24
N GLY A 167 -25.35 0.47 -9.54
CA GLY A 167 -25.10 -0.90 -9.98
C GLY A 167 -24.56 -1.82 -8.88
N VAL A 168 -24.60 -1.39 -7.61
CA VAL A 168 -24.16 -2.23 -6.49
C VAL A 168 -25.25 -3.26 -6.21
N ASN A 169 -24.89 -4.53 -6.40
CA ASN A 169 -25.77 -5.68 -6.14
C ASN A 169 -25.19 -6.62 -5.07
N ALA A 170 -24.25 -6.15 -4.26
CA ALA A 170 -23.68 -6.92 -3.16
C ALA A 170 -23.71 -6.10 -1.87
N MET A 171 -24.05 -6.71 -0.73
CA MET A 171 -24.19 -6.01 0.54
C MET A 171 -23.44 -6.66 1.70
N LYS A 172 -23.03 -5.83 2.67
CA LYS A 172 -22.44 -6.34 3.92
C LYS A 172 -23.54 -6.79 4.87
N VAL A 173 -23.64 -8.10 5.04
CA VAL A 173 -24.51 -8.76 6.02
C VAL A 173 -23.68 -9.60 6.97
N GLY A 174 -24.27 -10.06 8.07
CA GLY A 174 -23.59 -10.91 9.03
C GLY A 174 -24.59 -11.55 10.00
N PRO A 175 -24.14 -12.54 10.78
CA PRO A 175 -24.98 -13.26 11.73
C PRO A 175 -25.26 -12.41 12.98
N ARG A 176 -25.88 -11.24 12.79
CA ARG A 176 -26.32 -10.35 13.87
C ARG A 176 -27.84 -10.42 13.93
N ALA A 177 -28.37 -10.77 15.10
CA ALA A 177 -29.81 -10.88 15.34
C ALA A 177 -30.46 -9.49 15.51
N GLY A 178 -30.24 -8.58 14.54
CA GLY A 178 -30.79 -7.21 14.57
C GLY A 178 -30.22 -6.29 15.66
N ASP A 179 -29.40 -6.80 16.58
CA ASP A 179 -28.74 -6.03 17.62
C ASP A 179 -27.22 -5.88 17.38
N ARG A 180 -26.63 -4.89 18.05
CA ARG A 180 -25.17 -4.66 18.05
C ARG A 180 -24.44 -5.57 19.06
N GLN A 181 -25.09 -6.64 19.53
CA GLN A 181 -24.47 -7.50 20.54
C GLN A 181 -23.37 -8.36 19.92
N PRO A 182 -22.26 -8.60 20.64
CA PRO A 182 -21.24 -9.54 20.19
C PRO A 182 -21.85 -10.94 20.09
N THR A 183 -21.59 -11.65 18.99
CA THR A 183 -21.86 -13.08 18.90
C THR A 183 -21.04 -13.83 19.94
N LYS A 184 -21.68 -14.76 20.63
CA LYS A 184 -21.07 -15.63 21.64
C LYS A 184 -20.49 -16.87 20.97
N TYR A 185 -19.51 -17.50 21.63
CA TYR A 185 -18.99 -18.80 21.19
C TYR A 185 -20.06 -19.89 21.14
N ILE A 186 -21.05 -19.82 22.05
CA ILE A 186 -22.22 -20.68 22.08
C ILE A 186 -23.45 -19.77 22.09
N GLU A 187 -24.24 -19.87 21.04
CA GLU A 187 -25.46 -19.07 20.87
C GLU A 187 -26.70 -19.80 21.37
N SER A 188 -27.71 -19.02 21.75
CA SER A 188 -29.03 -19.57 22.07
C SER A 188 -29.78 -19.96 20.80
N LYS A 189 -30.67 -20.95 20.88
CA LYS A 189 -31.56 -21.32 19.77
C LYS A 189 -32.30 -20.10 19.19
N LYS A 190 -32.80 -19.22 20.06
CA LYS A 190 -33.46 -17.96 19.67
C LYS A 190 -32.56 -17.06 18.80
N SER A 191 -31.27 -16.96 19.15
CA SER A 191 -30.29 -16.15 18.40
C SER A 191 -30.05 -16.73 17.01
N VAL A 192 -29.88 -18.06 16.93
CA VAL A 192 -29.72 -18.78 15.65
C VAL A 192 -30.95 -18.59 14.76
N GLU A 193 -32.15 -18.74 15.32
CA GLU A 193 -33.41 -18.53 14.61
C GLU A 193 -33.55 -17.09 14.12
N ALA A 194 -33.21 -16.10 14.95
CA ALA A 194 -33.28 -14.70 14.57
C ALA A 194 -32.31 -14.34 13.43
N VAL A 195 -31.12 -14.93 13.42
CA VAL A 195 -30.16 -14.78 12.31
C VAL A 195 -30.71 -15.40 11.02
N ALA A 196 -31.23 -16.63 11.09
CA ALA A 196 -31.82 -17.30 9.93
C ALA A 196 -32.99 -16.50 9.35
N GLU A 197 -33.85 -15.98 10.22
CA GLU A 197 -34.97 -15.11 9.85
C GLU A 197 -34.47 -13.82 9.19
N GLY A 198 -33.43 -13.19 9.72
CA GLY A 198 -32.83 -11.99 9.13
C GLY A 198 -32.31 -12.22 7.72
N PHE A 199 -31.62 -13.33 7.48
CA PHE A 199 -31.18 -13.71 6.12
C PHE A 199 -32.36 -14.02 5.20
N ARG A 200 -33.40 -14.70 5.69
CA ARG A 200 -34.62 -14.96 4.91
C ARG A 200 -35.29 -13.66 4.49
N ALA A 201 -35.51 -12.73 5.43
CA ALA A 201 -36.14 -11.45 5.16
C ALA A 201 -35.34 -10.62 4.13
N LEU A 202 -34.00 -10.62 4.23
CA LEU A 202 -33.15 -9.97 3.23
C LEU A 202 -33.30 -10.61 1.85
N ARG A 203 -33.40 -11.94 1.77
CA ARG A 203 -33.58 -12.64 0.49
C ARG A 203 -34.95 -12.37 -0.11
N GLU A 204 -36.01 -12.33 0.70
CA GLU A 204 -37.35 -11.93 0.27
C GLU A 204 -37.38 -10.47 -0.22
N GLN A 205 -36.65 -9.58 0.45
CA GLN A 205 -36.61 -8.16 0.09
C GLN A 205 -35.83 -7.89 -1.21
N TYR A 206 -34.67 -8.50 -1.39
CA TYR A 206 -33.74 -8.17 -2.47
C TYR A 206 -33.67 -9.21 -3.60
N GLY A 207 -34.30 -10.38 -3.42
CA GLY A 207 -34.29 -11.47 -4.40
C GLY A 207 -32.94 -12.18 -4.53
N ASP A 208 -32.86 -13.23 -5.36
CA ASP A 208 -31.67 -14.09 -5.50
C ASP A 208 -30.50 -13.44 -6.26
N GLY A 209 -30.72 -12.32 -6.95
CA GLY A 209 -29.71 -11.63 -7.77
C GLY A 209 -28.73 -10.72 -7.00
N VAL A 210 -28.89 -10.65 -5.68
CA VAL A 210 -28.07 -9.80 -4.79
C VAL A 210 -27.15 -10.67 -3.92
N ASP A 211 -25.85 -10.37 -3.95
CA ASP A 211 -24.79 -11.07 -3.22
C ASP A 211 -24.70 -10.60 -1.74
#